data_AF-A0A8T4ZUC2-F1
#
_entry.id   AF-A0A8T4ZUC2-F1
#
_cell.length_a   1.000
_cell.length_b   1.000
_cell.length_c   1.000
_cell.angle_alpha   90.00
_cell.angle_beta   90.00
_cell.angle_gamma   90.00
#
_symmetry.space_group_name_H-M   'P 1'
#
loop_
_entity.id
_entity.type
_entity.pdbx_description
1 polymer ?
#
loop_
_entity_poly.entity_id
_entity_poly.type
_entity_poly.pdbx_seq_one_letter_code
_entity_poly.pdbx_strand_id
1 'polypeptide(L)' 'MKGLEKDTKIACRSGALTLAQTAGANFVIYGSIAKSKQIFPVCAMIDAIVAYHAKSLGIIPLVKNHPLYCMF' A
#
# COMPACT_ATOMS: atom_id res chain seq x y z
N MET A 1 8.69 -26.16 9.55
CA MET A 1 8.49 -24.70 9.66
C MET A 1 8.39 -24.00 8.29
N LYS A 2 7.69 -24.55 7.28
CA LYS A 2 7.63 -23.97 5.91
C LYS A 2 6.66 -22.78 5.75
N GLY A 3 5.64 -22.65 6.62
CA GLY A 3 4.68 -21.53 6.57
C GLY A 3 5.30 -20.19 6.98
N LEU A 4 6.11 -20.20 8.04
CA LEU A 4 6.73 -19.01 8.63
C LEU A 4 7.61 -18.24 7.64
N GLU A 5 8.33 -18.96 6.77
CA GLU A 5 9.19 -18.34 5.75
C GLU A 5 8.40 -17.56 4.69
N LYS A 6 7.23 -18.07 4.29
CA LYS A 6 6.36 -17.41 3.29
C LYS A 6 5.78 -16.12 3.86
N ASP A 7 5.28 -16.17 5.09
CA ASP A 7 4.67 -15.03 5.75
C ASP A 7 5.71 -13.93 6.05
N THR A 8 6.92 -14.35 6.45
CA THR A 8 8.06 -13.42 6.64
C THR A 8 8.42 -12.70 5.35
N LYS A 9 8.51 -13.43 4.22
CA LYS A 9 8.77 -12.83 2.89
C LYS A 9 7.69 -11.85 2.47
N ILE A 10 6.43 -12.10 2.82
CA ILE A 10 5.33 -11.18 2.54
C ILE A 10 5.48 -9.93 3.40
N ALA A 11 5.68 -10.09 4.72
CA ALA A 11 5.86 -8.97 5.64
C ALA A 11 7.03 -8.05 5.24
N CYS A 12 8.20 -8.61 4.90
CA CYS A 12 9.34 -7.81 4.47
C CYS A 12 9.07 -7.04 3.16
N ARG A 13 8.36 -7.67 2.21
CA ARG A 13 7.98 -6.99 0.96
C ARG A 13 6.98 -5.88 1.20
N SER A 14 5.97 -6.14 2.02
CA SER A 14 5.00 -5.13 2.43
C SER A 14 5.70 -3.96 3.13
N GLY A 15 6.65 -4.22 4.03
CA GLY A 15 7.44 -3.18 4.69
C GLY A 15 8.26 -2.32 3.71
N ALA A 16 8.94 -2.95 2.75
CA ALA A 16 9.67 -2.22 1.70
C ALA A 16 8.72 -1.35 0.84
N LEU A 17 7.52 -1.87 0.55
CA LEU A 17 6.49 -1.16 -0.18
C LEU A 17 5.96 0.05 0.59
N THR A 18 5.69 -0.12 1.89
CA THR A 18 5.29 0.94 2.81
C THR A 18 6.31 2.06 2.81
N LEU A 19 7.59 1.73 3.00
CA LEU A 19 8.66 2.72 3.02
C LEU A 19 8.70 3.53 1.71
N ALA A 20 8.63 2.86 0.56
CA ALA A 20 8.62 3.53 -0.73
C ALA A 20 7.42 4.48 -0.90
N GLN A 21 6.21 4.03 -0.58
CA GLN A 21 5.01 4.86 -0.71
C GLN A 21 5.00 6.04 0.26
N THR A 22 5.38 5.81 1.52
CA THR A 22 5.47 6.90 2.51
C THR A 22 6.57 7.91 2.19
N ALA A 23 7.58 7.52 1.42
CA ALA A 23 8.61 8.43 0.91
C ALA A 23 8.15 9.23 -0.32
N GLY A 24 6.91 9.09 -0.76
CA GLY A 24 6.32 9.86 -1.87
C GLY A 24 6.39 9.18 -3.24
N ALA A 25 6.61 7.87 -3.33
CA ALA A 25 6.58 7.15 -4.60
C ALA A 25 5.19 7.22 -5.26
N ASN A 26 5.13 7.58 -6.55
CA ASN A 26 3.86 7.65 -7.30
C ASN A 26 3.41 6.30 -7.89
N PHE A 27 4.33 5.35 -8.08
CA PHE A 27 4.03 4.00 -8.57
C PHE A 27 5.01 3.00 -7.97
N VAL A 28 4.60 1.71 -7.91
CA VAL A 28 5.46 0.65 -7.39
C VAL A 28 5.50 -0.56 -8.29
N ILE A 29 6.71 -1.06 -8.55
CA ILE A 29 6.96 -2.29 -9.31
C ILE A 29 7.12 -3.45 -8.31
N TYR A 30 6.06 -4.23 -8.11
CA TYR A 30 6.00 -5.32 -7.11
C TYR A 30 6.40 -6.71 -7.66
N GLY A 31 6.71 -6.78 -8.95
CA GLY A 31 7.13 -7.99 -9.66
C GLY A 31 5.95 -8.84 -10.16
N SER A 32 6.03 -10.16 -9.98
CA SER A 32 5.07 -11.12 -10.57
C SER A 32 3.61 -10.82 -10.22
N ILE A 33 2.74 -10.89 -11.23
CA ILE A 33 1.29 -10.70 -11.11
C ILE A 33 0.65 -11.67 -10.10
N ALA A 34 1.25 -12.83 -9.86
CA ALA A 34 0.78 -13.79 -8.86
C ALA A 34 0.73 -13.22 -7.43
N LYS A 35 1.52 -12.17 -7.16
CA LYS A 35 1.58 -11.48 -5.85
C LYS A 35 0.55 -10.35 -5.72
N SER A 36 -0.14 -9.98 -6.79
CA SER A 36 -1.08 -8.84 -6.82
C SER A 36 -2.10 -8.89 -5.69
N LYS A 37 -2.70 -10.05 -5.45
CA LYS A 37 -3.70 -10.29 -4.39
C LYS A 37 -3.20 -9.96 -2.98
N GLN A 38 -1.88 -10.00 -2.77
CA GLN A 38 -1.27 -9.69 -1.47
C GLN A 38 -0.78 -8.25 -1.40
N ILE A 39 -0.33 -7.69 -2.53
CA ILE A 39 0.32 -6.38 -2.59
C ILE A 39 -0.68 -5.24 -2.74
N PHE A 40 -1.72 -5.38 -3.56
CA PHE A 40 -2.70 -4.31 -3.79
C PHE A 40 -3.43 -3.87 -2.53
N PRO A 41 -3.87 -4.77 -1.64
CA PRO A 41 -4.44 -4.36 -0.36
C PRO A 41 -3.44 -3.58 0.50
N VAL A 42 -2.15 -3.92 0.45
CA VAL A 42 -1.11 -3.20 1.19
C VAL A 42 -0.95 -1.78 0.64
N CYS A 43 -0.80 -1.61 -0.68
CA CYS A 43 -0.72 -0.28 -1.30
C CYS A 43 -1.93 0.59 -0.95
N ALA A 44 -3.13 0.04 -1.19
CA ALA A 44 -4.35 0.78 -0.98
C ALA A 44 -4.47 1.25 0.48
N MET A 45 -4.05 0.41 1.44
CA MET A 45 -4.07 0.76 2.86
C MET A 45 -3.12 1.93 3.17
N ILE A 46 -1.91 1.89 2.62
CA ILE A 46 -0.93 2.96 2.79
C ILE A 46 -1.42 4.26 2.13
N ASP A 47 -1.93 4.19 0.90
CA ASP A 47 -2.50 5.34 0.19
C ASP A 47 -3.67 5.97 0.97
N ALA A 48 -4.53 5.16 1.58
CA ALA A 48 -5.60 5.64 2.44
C ALA A 48 -5.06 6.36 3.69
N ILE A 49 -4.02 5.82 4.34
CA ILE A 49 -3.36 6.44 5.49
C ILE A 49 -2.71 7.77 5.10
N VAL A 50 -1.96 7.79 4.00
CA VAL A 50 -1.28 8.99 3.48
C VAL A 50 -2.31 10.06 3.13
N ALA A 51 -3.39 9.71 2.43
CA ALA A 51 -4.46 10.64 2.09
C ALA A 51 -5.21 11.15 3.33
N TYR A 52 -5.42 10.31 4.33
CA TYR A 52 -6.02 10.73 5.60
C TYR A 52 -5.13 11.75 6.34
N HIS A 53 -3.82 11.52 6.37
CA HIS A 53 -2.87 12.49 6.92
C HIS A 53 -2.85 13.79 6.12
N ALA A 54 -2.78 13.70 4.79
CA ALA A 54 -2.78 14.84 3.88
C ALA A 54 -4.04 15.71 4.01
N LYS A 55 -5.19 15.10 4.35
CA LYS A 55 -6.43 15.82 4.65
C LYS A 55 -6.28 16.83 5.79
N SER A 56 -5.47 16.52 6.81
CA SER A 56 -5.17 17.47 7.90
C SER A 56 -4.35 18.68 7.44
N LEU A 57 -3.64 18.54 6.33
CA LEU A 57 -2.87 19.59 5.67
C LEU A 57 -3.68 20.32 4.59
N GLY A 58 -4.98 20.03 4.46
CA GLY A 58 -5.86 20.62 3.44
C GLY A 58 -5.73 19.99 2.05
N ILE A 59 -5.00 18.89 1.89
CA ILE A 59 -4.83 18.18 0.62
C ILE A 59 -5.84 17.04 0.53
N ILE A 60 -6.61 17.00 -0.56
CA ILE A 60 -7.64 15.98 -0.79
C ILE A 60 -7.38 15.19 -2.08
N PRO A 61 -7.77 13.91 -2.13
CA PRO A 61 -7.75 13.15 -3.38
C PRO A 61 -8.65 13.81 -4.44
N LEU A 62 -8.13 13.93 -5.66
CA LEU A 62 -8.88 14.49 -6.79
C LEU A 62 -9.94 13.52 -7.35
N VAL A 63 -9.78 12.22 -7.07
CA VAL A 63 -10.63 11.15 -7.60
C VAL A 63 -11.58 10.61 -6.52
N LYS A 64 -12.81 10.30 -6.92
CA LYS A 64 -13.81 9.67 -6.03
C LYS A 64 -13.51 8.21 -5.73
N ASN A 65 -12.80 7.52 -6.62
CA ASN A 65 -12.38 6.13 -6.45
C ASN A 65 -10.96 6.04 -5.84
N HIS A 66 -10.75 6.76 -4.74
CA HIS A 66 -9.49 6.70 -3.99
C HIS A 66 -9.59 5.61 -2.91
N PRO A 67 -8.51 4.85 -2.61
CA PRO A 67 -8.50 3.84 -1.53
C PRO A 67 -9.08 4.30 -0.19
N LEU A 68 -8.93 5.58 0.11
CA LEU A 68 -9.52 6.25 1.28
C LEU A 68 -11.05 6.05 1.42
N TYR A 69 -11.78 5.86 0.33
CA TYR A 69 -13.25 5.77 0.31
C TYR A 69 -13.80 4.37 0.00
N CYS A 70 -12.96 3.42 -0.41
CA CYS A 70 -13.43 2.13 -0.96
C CYS A 70 -12.78 0.88 -0.33
N MET A 71 -11.85 1.04 0.62
CA MET A 71 -11.23 -0.10 1.31
C MET A 71 -12.02 -0.67 2.49
N PHE A 72 -12.95 0.11 3.04
CA PHE A 72 -13.84 -0.26 4.15
C PHE A 72 -15.28 -0.13 3.68
#